data_AF-A0A945A841-F1
#
_entry.id   AF-A0A945A841-F1
#
_cell.length_a   1.000
_cell.length_b   1.000
_cell.length_c   1.000
_cell.angle_alpha   90.00
_cell.angle_beta   90.00
_cell.angle_gamma   90.00
#
_symmetry.space_group_name_H-M   'P 1'
#
loop_
_entity.id
_entity.type
_entity.pdbx_description
1 polymer ?
#
loop_
_entity_poly.entity_id
_entity_poly.type
_entity_poly.pdbx_seq_one_letter_code
_entity_poly.pdbx_strand_id
1 'polypeptide(L)'
;MAQVIGRAGYETLRDQIVQVLQTGKERAQRAVEEETLRTYYEIGCLLNDYVLDNKERADYGTQTITRLAEEVGMSQTLLYQTVAFYRLEPILHARVKLSWTHYRILLRTPSLEAQTYY
;
A
#
# COMPACT_ATOMS: atom_id res chain seq x y z
N MET A 1 -55.64 -4.34 4.12
CA MET A 1 -54.55 -3.63 3.40
C MET A 1 -53.53 -2.93 4.32
N ALA A 2 -53.58 -3.09 5.66
CA ALA A 2 -52.68 -2.37 6.58
C ALA A 2 -51.34 -3.07 6.90
N GLN A 3 -51.17 -4.36 6.58
CA GLN A 3 -49.93 -5.12 6.88
C GLN A 3 -48.80 -4.89 5.86
N VAL A 4 -49.09 -4.39 4.66
CA VAL A 4 -48.09 -4.25 3.58
C VAL A 4 -47.18 -3.04 3.79
N ILE A 5 -47.70 -1.97 4.40
CA ILE A 5 -46.96 -0.70 4.61
C ILE A 5 -45.87 -0.84 5.67
N GLY A 6 -46.12 -1.60 6.74
CA GLY A 6 -45.11 -1.86 7.79
C GLY A 6 -43.94 -2.72 7.31
N ARG A 7 -44.19 -3.66 6.39
CA ARG A 7 -43.16 -4.50 5.79
C ARG A 7 -42.24 -3.71 4.86
N ALA A 8 -42.80 -2.85 4.01
CA ALA A 8 -42.02 -2.00 3.09
C ALA A 8 -41.15 -0.97 3.85
N GLY A 9 -41.68 -0.39 4.94
CA GLY A 9 -40.90 0.51 5.80
C GLY A 9 -39.75 -0.19 6.52
N TYR A 10 -39.98 -1.41 7.03
CA TYR A 10 -38.93 -2.22 7.65
C TYR A 10 -37.85 -2.65 6.66
N GLU A 11 -38.23 -3.10 5.46
CA GLU A 11 -37.27 -3.49 4.40
C GLU A 11 -36.42 -2.29 3.98
N THR A 12 -37.02 -1.10 3.85
CA THR A 12 -36.29 0.15 3.56
C THR A 12 -35.28 0.50 4.67
N LEU A 13 -35.70 0.43 5.93
CA LEU A 13 -34.81 0.69 7.07
C LEU A 13 -33.65 -0.31 7.11
N ARG A 14 -33.94 -1.61 6.91
CA ARG A 14 -32.90 -2.65 6.85
C ARG A 14 -31.88 -2.34 5.75
N ASP A 15 -32.33 -1.98 4.55
CA ASP A 15 -31.44 -1.74 3.42
C ASP A 15 -30.58 -0.48 3.65
N GLN A 16 -31.15 0.57 4.26
CA GLN A 16 -30.38 1.74 4.68
C GLN A 16 -29.30 1.38 5.71
N ILE A 17 -29.62 0.56 6.71
CA ILE A 17 -28.64 0.09 7.71
C ILE A 17 -27.52 -0.71 7.03
N VAL A 18 -27.86 -1.64 6.13
CA VAL A 18 -26.87 -2.41 5.37
C VAL A 18 -25.96 -1.49 4.55
N GLN A 19 -26.53 -0.47 3.88
CA GLN A 19 -25.76 0.49 3.10
C GLN A 19 -24.80 1.31 3.98
N VAL A 20 -25.24 1.74 5.16
CA VAL A 20 -24.38 2.47 6.12
C VAL A 20 -23.23 1.58 6.60
N LEU A 21 -23.51 0.32 6.94
CA LEU A 21 -22.49 -0.64 7.36
C LEU A 21 -21.46 -0.88 6.26
N GLN A 22 -21.92 -1.10 5.03
CA GLN A 22 -21.05 -1.36 3.88
C GLN A 22 -20.17 -0.13 3.56
N THR A 23 -20.78 1.06 3.55
CA THR A 23 -20.05 2.32 3.33
C THR A 23 -19.01 2.57 4.42
N GLY A 24 -19.35 2.28 5.68
CA GLY A 24 -18.42 2.40 6.81
C GLY A 24 -17.22 1.47 6.67
N LYS A 25 -17.46 0.21 6.27
CA LYS A 25 -16.40 -0.77 6.02
C LYS A 25 -15.47 -0.33 4.89
N GLU A 26 -16.01 0.14 3.78
CA GLU A 26 -15.23 0.62 2.64
C GLU A 26 -14.35 1.82 3.01
N ARG A 27 -14.88 2.76 3.79
CA ARG A 27 -14.11 3.91 4.29
C ARG A 27 -12.96 3.47 5.20
N ALA A 28 -13.21 2.53 6.11
CA ALA A 28 -12.19 2.01 7.00
C ALA A 28 -11.08 1.28 6.22
N GLN A 29 -11.44 0.42 5.27
CA GLN A 29 -10.47 -0.27 4.40
C GLN A 29 -9.62 0.73 3.63
N ARG A 30 -10.24 1.74 3.04
CA ARG A 30 -9.54 2.78 2.29
C ARG A 30 -8.57 3.59 3.17
N ALA A 31 -8.99 3.96 4.38
CA ALA A 31 -8.12 4.68 5.32
C ALA A 31 -6.88 3.84 5.69
N VAL A 32 -7.08 2.53 5.93
CA VAL A 32 -5.97 1.60 6.19
C VAL A 32 -5.03 1.51 4.99
N GLU A 33 -5.56 1.40 3.77
CA GLU A 33 -4.74 1.36 2.55
C GLU A 33 -3.93 2.65 2.35
N GLU A 34 -4.56 3.80 2.51
CA GLU A 34 -3.93 5.12 2.37
C GLU A 34 -2.79 5.31 3.39
N GLU A 35 -3.03 4.97 4.66
CA GLU A 35 -2.00 5.06 5.71
C GLU A 35 -0.89 4.02 5.53
N THR A 36 -1.21 2.82 5.03
CA THR A 36 -0.19 1.80 4.72
C THR A 36 0.77 2.30 3.64
N LEU A 37 0.25 2.89 2.57
CA LEU A 37 1.07 3.41 1.48
C LEU A 37 1.93 4.59 1.95
N ARG A 38 1.35 5.51 2.74
CA ARG A 38 2.09 6.61 3.37
C ARG A 38 3.25 6.09 4.22
N THR A 39 2.97 5.14 5.10
CA THR A 39 3.97 4.53 5.98
C THR A 39 5.12 3.91 5.18
N TYR A 40 4.79 3.13 4.14
CA TYR A 40 5.82 2.51 3.29
C TYR A 40 6.58 3.51 2.43
N TYR A 41 5.95 4.61 2.04
CA TYR A 41 6.64 5.73 1.38
C TYR A 41 7.70 6.33 2.29
N GLU A 42 7.32 6.67 3.53
CA GLU A 42 8.19 7.30 4.51
C GLU A 42 9.36 6.38 4.89
N ILE A 43 9.11 5.09 5.10
CA ILE A 43 10.17 4.10 5.33
C ILE A 43 11.11 4.02 4.13
N GLY A 44 10.57 3.98 2.91
CA GLY A 44 11.35 3.95 1.67
C GLY A 44 12.25 5.17 1.51
N CYS A 45 11.74 6.36 1.86
CA CYS A 45 12.49 7.61 1.90
C CYS A 45 13.66 7.53 2.89
N LEU A 46 13.39 7.18 4.15
CA LEU A 46 14.41 7.03 5.19
C LEU A 46 15.53 6.05 4.80
N LEU A 47 15.15 4.88 4.28
CA LEU A 47 16.11 3.88 3.84
C LEU A 47 16.91 4.35 2.62
N ASN A 48 16.25 5.00 1.67
CA ASN A 48 16.91 5.52 0.50
C ASN A 48 17.94 6.59 0.88
N ASP A 49 17.55 7.58 1.67
CA ASP A 49 18.44 8.67 2.11
C ASP A 49 19.64 8.11 2.89
N TYR A 50 19.39 7.19 3.82
CA TYR A 50 20.45 6.52 4.56
C TYR A 50 21.43 5.76 3.63
N VAL A 51 20.93 5.03 2.64
CA VAL A 51 21.79 4.32 1.67
C VAL A 51 22.53 5.30 0.76
N LEU A 52 21.90 6.42 0.36
CA LEU A 52 22.54 7.44 -0.47
C LEU A 52 23.68 8.17 0.27
N ASP A 53 23.50 8.44 1.56
CA ASP A 53 24.51 9.12 2.39
C ASP A 53 25.71 8.21 2.70
N ASN A 54 25.55 6.89 2.59
CA ASN A 54 26.59 5.89 2.88
C ASN A 54 27.11 5.17 1.61
N LYS A 55 27.01 5.83 0.44
CA LYS A 55 27.30 5.27 -0.91
C LYS A 55 28.70 4.70 -1.14
N GLU A 56 29.68 4.97 -0.27
CA GLU A 56 31.06 4.51 -0.48
C GLU A 56 31.22 2.98 -0.36
N ARG A 57 30.18 2.25 0.07
CA ARG A 57 30.23 0.79 0.28
C ARG A 57 29.02 0.10 -0.33
N ALA A 58 29.19 -0.53 -1.49
CA ALA A 58 28.13 -1.28 -2.18
C ALA A 58 27.47 -2.37 -1.29
N ASP A 59 28.25 -3.02 -0.42
CA ASP A 59 27.75 -4.08 0.49
C ASP A 59 26.98 -3.54 1.71
N TYR A 60 27.04 -2.24 1.97
CA TYR A 60 26.49 -1.63 3.17
C TYR A 60 24.96 -1.56 3.16
N GLY A 61 24.36 -1.33 2.00
CA GLY A 61 22.90 -1.33 1.85
C GLY A 61 22.28 -2.68 2.20
N THR A 62 22.92 -3.77 1.76
CA THR A 62 22.46 -5.14 2.02
C THR A 62 22.54 -5.47 3.51
N GLN A 63 23.68 -5.21 4.15
CA GLN A 63 23.87 -5.47 5.59
C GLN A 63 22.92 -4.63 6.46
N THR A 64 22.70 -3.36 6.08
CA THR A 64 21.76 -2.47 6.76
C THR A 64 20.34 -3.02 6.72
N ILE A 65 19.88 -3.45 5.55
CA ILE A 65 18.52 -4.01 5.40
C ILE A 65 18.37 -5.34 6.15
N THR A 66 19.38 -6.20 6.11
CA THR A 66 19.36 -7.46 6.88
C THR A 66 19.21 -7.21 8.38
N ARG A 67 20.00 -6.27 8.92
CA ARG A 67 19.95 -5.93 10.34
C ARG A 67 18.63 -5.25 10.73
N LEU A 68 18.19 -4.26 9.95
CA LEU A 68 16.94 -3.55 10.22
C LEU A 68 15.73 -4.49 10.17
N ALA A 69 15.72 -5.47 9.27
CA ALA A 69 14.64 -6.45 9.18
C ALA A 69 14.41 -7.18 10.51
N GLU A 70 15.49 -7.58 11.19
CA GLU A 70 15.43 -8.23 12.50
C GLU A 70 15.01 -7.26 13.61
N GLU A 71 15.59 -6.06 13.63
CA GLU A 71 15.37 -5.08 14.70
C GLU A 71 13.96 -4.46 14.68
N VAL A 72 13.39 -4.22 13.50
CA VAL A 72 12.07 -3.60 13.35
C VAL A 72 10.95 -4.60 13.08
N GLY A 73 11.26 -5.90 13.03
CA GLY A 73 10.29 -6.97 12.80
C GLY A 73 9.66 -6.96 11.39
N MET A 74 10.39 -6.48 10.38
CA MET A 74 9.95 -6.44 8.98
C MET A 74 10.75 -7.42 8.14
N SER A 75 10.14 -8.05 7.14
CA SER A 75 10.93 -8.88 6.21
C SER A 75 11.89 -8.02 5.39
N GLN A 76 13.09 -8.52 5.10
CA GLN A 76 14.05 -7.86 4.20
C GLN A 76 13.40 -7.50 2.86
N THR A 77 12.61 -8.41 2.30
CA THR A 77 11.85 -8.19 1.06
C THR A 77 10.94 -6.97 1.13
N LEU A 78 10.25 -6.75 2.26
CA LEU A 78 9.37 -5.60 2.43
C LEU A 78 10.18 -4.29 2.50
N LEU A 79 11.33 -4.28 3.19
CA LEU A 79 12.22 -3.12 3.23
C LEU A 79 12.74 -2.77 1.82
N TYR A 80 13.20 -3.75 1.05
CA TYR A 80 13.58 -3.52 -0.35
C TYR A 80 12.40 -2.99 -1.19
N GLN A 81 11.20 -3.53 -0.99
CA GLN A 81 10.00 -3.06 -1.68
C GLN A 81 9.63 -1.62 -1.32
N THR A 82 9.83 -1.19 -0.06
CA THR A 82 9.58 0.21 0.35
C THR A 82 10.55 1.18 -0.32
N VAL A 83 11.84 0.81 -0.44
CA VAL A 83 12.84 1.61 -1.17
C VAL A 83 12.49 1.71 -2.66
N ALA A 84 12.11 0.59 -3.28
CA ALA A 84 11.69 0.58 -4.67
C ALA A 84 10.37 1.36 -4.88
N PHE A 85 9.45 1.27 -3.92
CA PHE A 85 8.20 2.03 -3.89
C PHE A 85 8.48 3.54 -3.89
N TYR A 86 9.36 4.02 -3.00
CA TYR A 86 9.78 5.41 -2.94
C TYR A 86 10.45 5.89 -4.24
N ARG A 87 11.23 5.05 -4.93
CA ARG A 87 11.95 5.45 -6.16
C ARG A 87 11.07 5.55 -7.41
N LEU A 88 9.85 4.99 -7.39
CA LEU A 88 8.93 4.92 -8.54
C LEU A 88 8.06 6.19 -8.68
N GLU A 89 8.65 7.35 -8.40
CA GLU A 89 8.05 8.67 -8.13
C GLU A 89 7.01 9.31 -9.08
N PRO A 90 6.57 8.77 -10.25
CA PRO A 90 5.45 9.39 -10.98
C PRO A 90 4.11 8.63 -10.97
N ILE A 91 3.99 7.43 -10.38
CA ILE A 91 2.71 6.66 -10.47
C ILE A 91 1.70 7.09 -9.40
N LEU A 92 2.14 7.66 -8.28
CA LEU A 92 1.27 8.02 -7.15
C LEU A 92 0.41 9.27 -7.40
N HIS A 93 0.82 10.14 -8.33
CA HIS A 93 0.01 11.30 -8.75
C HIS A 93 -1.08 10.93 -9.79
N ALA A 94 -1.01 9.74 -10.37
CA ALA A 94 -1.90 9.31 -11.44
C ALA A 94 -3.18 8.64 -10.90
N ARG A 95 -4.04 9.42 -10.22
CA ARG A 95 -5.51 9.26 -10.04
C ARG A 95 -6.15 7.87 -9.80
N VAL A 96 -5.39 6.81 -9.57
CA VAL A 96 -5.86 5.44 -9.34
C VAL A 96 -5.55 5.07 -7.89
N LYS A 97 -6.58 4.72 -7.11
CA LYS A 97 -6.41 4.18 -5.76
C LYS A 97 -5.87 2.76 -5.86
N LEU A 98 -4.55 2.63 -5.90
CA LEU A 98 -3.87 1.35 -5.90
C LEU A 98 -3.57 0.94 -4.46
N SER A 99 -4.11 -0.19 -4.01
CA SER A 99 -3.72 -0.77 -2.71
C SER A 99 -2.28 -1.32 -2.76
N TRP A 100 -1.68 -1.58 -1.60
CA TRP A 100 -0.33 -2.17 -1.52
C TRP A 100 -0.18 -3.46 -2.34
N THR A 101 -1.22 -4.29 -2.41
CA THR A 101 -1.23 -5.50 -3.23
C THR A 101 -1.04 -5.19 -4.72
N HIS A 102 -1.70 -4.17 -5.25
CA HIS A 102 -1.50 -3.72 -6.62
C HIS A 102 -0.04 -3.28 -6.83
N TYR A 103 0.52 -2.58 -5.85
CA TYR A 103 1.90 -2.12 -5.95
C TYR A 103 2.91 -3.25 -5.95
N ARG A 104 2.72 -4.28 -5.12
CA ARG A 104 3.56 -5.47 -5.13
C ARG A 104 3.57 -6.19 -6.48
N ILE A 105 2.46 -6.14 -7.22
CA ILE A 105 2.37 -6.69 -8.58
C ILE A 105 3.17 -5.82 -9.55
N LEU A 106 3.03 -4.48 -9.46
CA LEU A 106 3.82 -3.55 -10.27
C LEU A 106 5.32 -3.71 -10.04
N LEU A 107 5.76 -3.81 -8.78
CA LEU A 107 7.17 -4.05 -8.41
C LEU A 107 7.75 -5.36 -8.94
N ARG A 108 6.90 -6.35 -9.21
CA ARG A 108 7.30 -7.65 -9.78
C ARG A 108 7.27 -7.67 -11.30
N THR A 109 6.64 -6.68 -11.92
CA THR A 109 6.57 -6.58 -13.37
C THR A 109 7.84 -5.86 -13.84
N PRO A 110 8.72 -6.50 -14.62
CA PRO A 110 9.91 -5.82 -15.14
C PRO A 110 9.46 -4.59 -15.93
N SER A 111 10.11 -3.45 -15.72
CA SER A 111 9.88 -2.25 -16.53
C SER A 111 10.15 -2.58 -18.01
N LEU A 112 9.50 -1.87 -18.94
CA LEU A 112 9.81 -1.98 -20.37
C LEU A 112 11.31 -1.73 -20.67
N GLU A 113 12.00 -0.95 -19.83
CA GLU A 113 13.47 -0.81 -19.87
C GLU A 113 14.23 -2.08 -19.46
N ALA A 114 13.70 -2.89 -18.53
CA ALA A 114 14.34 -4.14 -18.12
C ALA A 114 14.21 -5.26 -19.18
N GLN A 115 13.30 -5.12 -20.16
CA GLN A 115 13.19 -6.04 -21.30
C GLN A 115 14.14 -5.73 -22.45
N THR A 116 14.79 -4.57 -22.48
CA THR A 116 15.75 -4.21 -23.55
C THR A 116 17.19 -4.64 -23.26
N TYR A 117 17.42 -5.38 -22.16
CA TYR A 117 18.75 -5.88 -21.78
C TYR A 117 18.89 -7.41 -21.79
N TYR A 118 17.96 -8.13 -22.42
CA TYR A 118 18.06 -9.56 -22.74
C TYR A 118 17.92 -9.78 -24.24
#